data_AF-A0A7W8P7N3-F1
#
_entry.id   AF-A0A7W8P7N3-F1
#
_cell.length_a   1.000
_cell.length_b   1.000
_cell.length_c   1.000
_cell.angle_alpha   90.00
_cell.angle_beta   90.00
_cell.angle_gamma   90.00
#
_symmetry.space_group_name_H-M   'P 1'
#
loop_
_entity.id
_entity.type
_entity.pdbx_description
1 polymer ?
#
loop_
_entity_poly.entity_id
_entity_poly.type
_entity_poly.pdbx_seq_one_letter_code
_entity_poly.pdbx_strand_id
1 'polypeptide(L)'
;MIRRQRFLAEMEKVVPWERLLLATGPYYPKGEWGRPPMGLERMLRIYFLEQWYGLTDEVLEDALNDSFAMRAFPGIDLARENLPNAATL
;
A
#
# COMPACT_ATOMS: atom_id res chain seq x y z
N MET A 1 10.38 10.85 17.74
CA MET A 1 9.84 9.73 16.95
C MET A 1 8.32 9.88 16.88
N ILE A 2 7.76 10.03 15.68
CA ILE A 2 6.36 10.46 15.48
C ILE A 2 5.43 9.25 15.72
N ARG A 3 4.28 9.45 16.39
CA ARG A 3 3.30 8.40 16.77
C ARG A 3 2.93 7.47 15.60
N ARG A 4 2.78 8.03 14.40
CA ARG A 4 2.48 7.31 13.15
C ARG A 4 3.57 6.30 12.77
N GLN A 5 4.85 6.67 12.86
CA GLN A 5 5.96 5.78 12.49
C GLN A 5 6.06 4.56 13.41
N ARG A 6 5.81 4.74 14.72
CA ARG A 6 5.77 3.63 15.66
C ARG A 6 4.60 2.69 15.38
N PHE A 7 3.42 3.24 15.09
CA PHE A 7 2.25 2.44 14.74
C PHE A 7 2.51 1.57 13.52
N LEU A 8 3.04 2.15 12.44
CA LEU A 8 3.36 1.42 11.21
C LEU A 8 4.42 0.34 11.44
N ALA A 9 5.47 0.63 12.21
CA ALA A 9 6.50 -0.36 12.54
C ALA A 9 5.98 -1.54 13.38
N GLU A 10 4.99 -1.31 14.24
CA GLU A 10 4.36 -2.40 15.00
C GLU A 10 3.38 -3.18 14.12
N MET A 11 2.60 -2.51 13.28
CA MET A 11 1.71 -3.19 12.35
C MET A 11 2.47 -4.07 11.34
N GLU A 12 3.67 -3.65 10.90
CA GLU A 12 4.51 -4.48 10.02
C GLU A 12 4.84 -5.85 10.65
N LYS A 13 4.94 -5.92 11.99
CA LYS A 13 5.21 -7.17 12.73
C LYS A 13 3.96 -7.96 13.08
N VAL A 14 2.85 -7.27 13.33
CA VAL A 14 1.59 -7.87 13.79
C VAL A 14 0.82 -8.47 12.60
N VAL A 15 0.88 -7.83 11.44
CA VAL A 15 0.17 -8.29 10.24
C VAL A 15 0.90 -9.49 9.63
N PRO A 16 0.21 -10.63 9.42
CA PRO A 16 0.82 -11.81 8.80
C PRO A 16 0.89 -11.66 7.27
N TRP A 17 1.79 -10.82 6.78
CA TRP A 17 1.92 -10.49 5.35
C TRP A 17 2.04 -11.71 4.45
N GLU A 18 2.91 -12.65 4.77
CA GLU A 18 3.10 -13.87 3.97
C GLU A 18 1.79 -14.67 3.78
N ARG A 19 0.98 -14.79 4.85
CA ARG A 19 -0.31 -15.48 4.78
C ARG A 19 -1.31 -14.72 3.92
N LEU A 20 -1.32 -13.39 4.01
CA LEU A 20 -2.17 -12.55 3.19
C LEU A 20 -1.77 -12.62 1.71
N LEU A 21 -0.48 -12.62 1.41
CA LEU A 21 0.04 -12.81 0.04
C LEU A 21 -0.36 -14.16 -0.53
N LEU A 22 -0.24 -15.24 0.26
CA LEU A 22 -0.63 -16.57 -0.17
C LEU A 22 -2.15 -16.68 -0.39
N ALA A 23 -2.95 -16.03 0.45
CA ALA A 23 -4.41 -16.02 0.33
C ALA A 23 -4.91 -15.16 -0.84
N THR A 24 -4.27 -14.03 -1.11
CA THR A 24 -4.67 -13.06 -2.15
C THR A 24 -4.02 -13.33 -3.51
N GLY A 25 -2.87 -13.98 -3.54
CA GLY A 25 -2.13 -14.31 -4.75
C GLY A 25 -2.92 -15.02 -5.86
N PRO A 26 -3.83 -15.97 -5.55
CA PRO A 26 -4.68 -16.62 -6.54
C PRO A 26 -5.72 -15.68 -7.17
N TYR A 27 -6.12 -14.63 -6.46
CA TYR A 27 -7.13 -13.66 -6.89
C TYR A 27 -6.52 -12.42 -7.54
N TYR A 28 -5.21 -12.21 -7.36
CA TYR A 28 -4.52 -11.06 -7.93
C TYR A 28 -4.21 -11.29 -9.42
N PRO A 29 -4.74 -10.46 -10.33
CA PRO A 29 -4.49 -10.61 -11.75
C PRO A 29 -2.98 -10.40 -12.01
N LYS A 30 -2.30 -11.48 -12.41
CA LYS A 30 -0.91 -11.43 -12.88
C LYS A 30 -0.94 -10.81 -14.28
N GLY A 31 -0.70 -9.51 -14.34
CA GLY A 31 -1.08 -8.65 -15.46
C GLY A 31 -0.76 -9.17 -16.87
N GLU A 32 -1.81 -9.24 -17.70
CA GLU A 32 -1.71 -9.13 -19.17
C GLU A 32 -1.85 -7.66 -19.66
N TRP A 33 -2.02 -6.69 -18.76
CA TRP A 33 -2.35 -5.30 -19.12
C TRP A 33 -1.19 -4.34 -18.83
N GLY A 34 -0.18 -4.36 -19.70
CA GLY A 34 0.58 -3.19 -20.17
C GLY A 34 1.45 -2.35 -19.21
N ARG A 35 1.28 -2.40 -17.89
CA ARG A 35 2.16 -1.77 -16.89
C ARG A 35 2.74 -2.83 -15.96
N PRO A 36 3.99 -2.70 -15.50
CA PRO A 36 4.51 -3.58 -14.47
C PRO A 36 3.57 -3.50 -13.27
N PRO A 37 2.90 -4.60 -12.89
CA PRO A 37 1.94 -4.57 -11.80
C PRO A 37 2.69 -4.15 -10.54
N MET A 38 2.17 -3.15 -9.83
CA MET A 38 2.60 -2.90 -8.45
C MET A 38 2.59 -4.25 -7.73
N GLY A 39 3.70 -4.63 -7.11
CA GLY A 39 3.78 -5.94 -6.47
C GLY A 39 2.60 -6.12 -5.52
N LEU A 40 1.90 -7.26 -5.58
CA LEU A 40 0.73 -7.58 -4.76
C LEU A 40 0.91 -7.15 -3.28
N GLU A 41 2.10 -7.38 -2.76
CA GLU A 41 2.50 -6.99 -1.41
C GLU A 41 2.43 -5.48 -1.13
N ARG A 42 2.82 -4.66 -2.10
CA ARG A 42 2.72 -3.20 -1.99
C ARG A 42 1.28 -2.74 -2.01
N MET A 43 0.48 -3.31 -2.92
CA MET A 43 -0.95 -2.98 -3.04
C MET A 43 -1.72 -3.36 -1.76
N LEU A 44 -1.40 -4.53 -1.18
CA LEU A 44 -1.89 -4.92 0.14
C LEU A 44 -1.51 -3.90 1.22
N ARG A 45 -0.25 -3.47 1.29
CA ARG A 45 0.19 -2.47 2.28
C ARG A 45 -0.54 -1.13 2.11
N ILE A 46 -0.83 -0.71 0.89
CA ILE A 46 -1.63 0.49 0.60
C ILE A 46 -3.06 0.33 1.12
N TYR A 47 -3.73 -0.78 0.80
CA TYR A 47 -5.07 -1.06 1.31
C TYR A 47 -5.12 -1.04 2.84
N PHE A 48 -4.14 -1.64 3.52
CA PHE A 48 -4.09 -1.59 4.98
C PHE A 48 -3.90 -0.17 5.52
N LEU A 49 -3.12 0.69 4.84
CA LEU A 49 -2.99 2.10 5.19
C LEU A 49 -4.31 2.86 5.05
N GLU A 50 -5.01 2.68 3.93
CA GLU A 50 -6.34 3.25 3.70
C GLU A 50 -7.31 2.81 4.81
N GLN A 51 -7.33 1.51 5.14
CA GLN A 51 -8.22 0.97 6.17
C GLN A 51 -7.87 1.44 7.61
N TRP A 52 -6.59 1.54 7.97
CA TRP A 52 -6.20 1.97 9.32
C TRP A 52 -6.41 3.46 9.58
N TYR A 53 -6.21 4.28 8.56
CA TYR A 53 -6.33 5.73 8.67
C TYR A 53 -7.67 6.26 8.12
N GLY A 54 -8.52 5.39 7.57
CA GLY A 54 -9.80 5.77 6.96
C GLY A 54 -9.62 6.70 5.76
N LEU A 55 -8.56 6.49 4.98
CA LEU A 55 -8.23 7.34 3.84
C LEU A 55 -9.04 6.90 2.63
N THR A 56 -9.59 7.88 1.91
CA THR A 56 -10.06 7.67 0.53
C THR A 56 -8.88 7.78 -0.43
N ASP A 57 -9.03 7.28 -1.66
CA ASP A 57 -7.98 7.31 -2.69
C ASP A 57 -7.40 8.73 -2.88
N GLU A 58 -8.24 9.76 -2.86
CA GLU A 58 -7.83 11.17 -2.95
C GLU A 58 -6.99 11.62 -1.75
N VAL A 59 -7.36 11.19 -0.54
CA VAL A 59 -6.65 11.58 0.70
C VAL A 59 -5.40 10.73 0.90
N LEU A 60 -5.35 9.54 0.33
CA LEU A 60 -4.16 8.69 0.31
C LEU A 60 -3.02 9.37 -0.44
N GLU A 61 -3.30 9.96 -1.62
CA GLU A 61 -2.26 10.66 -2.39
C GLU A 61 -1.62 11.78 -1.57
N ASP A 62 -2.44 12.61 -0.96
CA ASP A 62 -1.99 13.71 -0.10
C ASP A 62 -1.24 13.19 1.14
N ALA A 63 -1.72 12.12 1.78
CA ALA A 63 -1.08 11.53 2.96
C ALA A 63 0.31 10.93 2.64
N LEU A 64 0.47 10.34 1.45
CA LEU A 64 1.74 9.81 0.98
C LEU A 64 2.73 10.91 0.57
N ASN A 65 2.21 12.05 0.08
CA ASN A 65 3.03 13.21 -0.26
C ASN A 65 3.50 13.97 0.99
N ASP A 66 2.63 14.10 2.00
CA ASP A 66 2.90 14.82 3.26
C ASP A 66 3.75 14.00 4.25
N SER A 67 3.70 12.67 4.20
CA SER A 67 4.35 11.80 5.20
C SER A 67 5.34 10.79 4.63
N PHE A 68 6.63 11.04 4.87
CA PHE A 68 7.70 10.09 4.55
C PHE A 68 7.49 8.70 5.20
N ALA A 69 6.91 8.64 6.40
CA ALA A 69 6.63 7.37 7.08
C ALA A 69 5.54 6.55 6.38
N MET A 70 4.53 7.22 5.81
CA MET A 70 3.45 6.55 5.07
C MET A 70 3.91 6.12 3.68
N ARG A 71 4.84 6.87 3.05
CA ARG A 71 5.51 6.48 1.81
C ARG A 71 6.49 5.31 1.98
N ALA A 72 7.24 5.31 3.08
CA ALA A 72 8.24 4.28 3.37
C ALA A 72 7.61 2.90 3.68
N PHE A 73 6.39 2.87 4.21
CA PHE A 73 5.71 1.64 4.63
C PHE A 73 5.38 0.67 3.47
N PRO A 74 4.70 1.09 2.39
CA PRO A 74 4.51 0.26 1.20
C PRO A 74 5.75 0.25 0.28
N GLY A 75 6.78 1.03 0.58
CA GLY A 75 7.98 1.16 -0.25
C GLY A 75 7.73 1.87 -1.58
N ILE A 76 6.76 2.80 -1.63
CA ILE A 76 6.39 3.51 -2.86
C ILE A 76 7.44 4.58 -3.16
N ASP A 77 8.06 4.46 -4.33
CA ASP A 77 8.81 5.55 -4.90
C ASP A 77 7.90 6.37 -5.83
N LEU A 78 7.26 7.43 -5.30
CA LEU A 78 6.44 8.38 -6.06
C LEU A 78 7.18 9.03 -7.25
N ALA A 79 8.52 8.93 -7.31
CA ALA A 79 9.30 9.41 -8.47
C ALA A 79 9.31 8.41 -9.65
N ARG A 80 8.90 7.16 -9.43
CA ARG A 80 8.93 6.07 -10.44
C ARG A 80 7.57 5.41 -10.66
N GLU A 81 6.65 5.52 -9.69
CA GLU A 81 5.40 4.76 -9.66
C GLU A 81 4.20 5.69 -9.42
N ASN A 82 3.15 5.52 -10.22
CA ASN A 82 1.87 6.20 -10.01
C ASN A 82 1.05 5.40 -8.97
N LEU A 83 0.38 6.11 -8.08
CA LEU A 83 -0.56 5.52 -7.13
C LEU A 83 -1.68 4.77 -7.88
N PRO A 84 -2.30 3.76 -7.24
CA PRO A 84 -3.43 3.08 -7.83
C PRO A 84 -4.53 4.10 -8.04
N ASN A 85 -4.75 4.46 -9.31
CA ASN A 85 -5.82 5.38 -9.67
C ASN A 85 -7.15 4.65 -9.44
N ALA A 86 -8.13 5.34 -8.85
CA ALA A 86 -9.43 4.86 -8.36
C ALA A 86 -10.39 4.25 -9.41
N ALA A 87 -9.90 3.74 -10.53
CA ALA A 87 -10.73 3.22 -11.61
C ALA A 87 -10.19 1.89 -12.12
N THR A 88 -10.57 0.79 -11.47
CA THR A 88 -11.02 -0.46 -12.12
C THR A 88 -11.69 -1.33 -11.04
N LEU A 89 -12.97 -1.09 -10.80
CA LEU A 89 -13.93 -2.14 -10.41
C LEU A 89 -14.57 -2.67 -11.70
#